data_AF-A0A967GXN5-F1
#
_entry.id   AF-A0A967GXN5-F1
#
_cell.length_a   1.000
_cell.length_b   1.000
_cell.length_c   1.000
_cell.angle_alpha   90.00
_cell.angle_beta   90.00
_cell.angle_gamma   90.00
#
_symmetry.space_group_name_H-M   'P 1'
#
loop_
_entity.id
_entity.type
_entity.pdbx_description
1 polymer ?
#
loop_
_entity_poly.entity_id
_entity_poly.type
_entity_poly.pdbx_seq_one_letter_code
_entity_poly.pdbx_strand_id
1 'polypeptide(L)'
;MRGYDRVIALRDNDHDGKADESRVFADGLLIPTGMEVGPDRVYIGQGPELLTLRDNNGDGVADERELLLSGFGNGDTHQTSNSFVWSP
;
A
#
# COMPACT_ATOMS: atom_id res chain seq x y z
N MET A 1 -3.50 -13.97 -8.08
CA MET A 1 -2.59 -13.62 -9.20
C MET A 1 -1.58 -12.63 -8.66
N ARG A 2 -0.30 -12.69 -9.08
CA ARG A 2 0.70 -11.67 -8.71
C ARG A 2 0.69 -10.58 -9.78
N GLY A 3 0.45 -9.33 -9.39
CA GLY A 3 0.55 -8.20 -10.31
C GLY A 3 1.98 -7.66 -10.41
N TYR A 4 2.17 -6.57 -11.16
CA TYR A 4 3.48 -5.94 -11.35
C TYR A 4 3.60 -4.57 -10.68
N ASP A 5 2.51 -4.13 -10.04
CA ASP A 5 2.43 -2.80 -9.44
C ASP A 5 3.14 -2.75 -8.10
N ARG A 6 3.45 -1.53 -7.67
CA ARG A 6 4.32 -1.26 -6.53
C ARG A 6 3.78 -0.10 -5.70
N VAL A 7 4.12 -0.12 -4.42
CA VAL A 7 4.06 1.04 -3.53
C VAL A 7 5.50 1.52 -3.31
N ILE A 8 5.71 2.82 -3.49
CA ILE A 8 7.03 3.44 -3.34
C ILE A 8 7.00 4.31 -2.07
N ALA A 9 7.95 4.07 -1.17
CA ALA A 9 8.22 4.97 -0.06
C ALA A 9 9.14 6.09 -0.56
N LEU A 10 8.71 7.33 -0.36
CA LEU A 10 9.48 8.53 -0.63
C LEU A 10 9.87 9.15 0.71
N ARG A 11 11.15 9.46 0.88
CA ARG A 11 11.68 10.08 2.11
C ARG A 11 12.28 11.44 1.78
N ASP A 12 11.83 12.45 2.50
CA ASP A 12 12.37 13.81 2.54
C ASP A 12 13.13 13.93 3.87
N ASN A 13 14.45 13.90 3.81
CA ASN A 13 15.34 13.89 4.97
C ASN A 13 15.71 15.30 5.43
N ASP A 14 15.69 16.29 4.52
CA ASP A 14 16.06 17.67 4.81
C ASP A 14 14.85 18.61 4.98
N HIS A 15 13.64 18.08 4.81
CA HIS A 15 12.37 18.75 4.95
C HIS A 15 12.17 19.90 3.93
N ASP A 16 12.75 19.78 2.74
CA ASP A 16 12.61 20.79 1.67
C ASP A 16 11.36 20.60 0.79
N GLY A 17 10.56 19.55 1.06
CA GLY A 17 9.36 19.21 0.29
C GLY A 17 9.64 18.38 -0.96
N LYS A 18 10.87 17.90 -1.15
CA LYS A 18 11.26 16.96 -2.21
C LYS A 18 11.74 15.66 -1.60
N ALA A 19 11.53 14.57 -2.33
CA ALA A 19 12.06 13.28 -1.92
C ALA A 19 13.56 13.19 -2.24
N ASP A 20 14.36 12.87 -1.23
CA ASP A 20 15.79 12.54 -1.37
C ASP A 20 15.98 11.07 -1.74
N GLU A 21 15.09 10.20 -1.23
CA GLU A 21 15.15 8.77 -1.43
C GLU A 21 13.84 8.22 -1.99
N SER A 22 13.97 7.21 -2.84
CA SER A 22 12.87 6.45 -3.41
C SER A 22 13.15 4.97 -3.27
N ARG A 23 12.30 4.26 -2.52
CA ARG A 23 12.45 2.83 -2.26
C ARG A 23 11.15 2.10 -2.59
N VAL A 24 11.26 0.92 -3.20
CA VAL A 24 10.11 0.02 -3.35
C VAL A 24 9.75 -0.51 -1.97
N PHE A 25 8.66 0.00 -1.40
CA PHE A 25 8.15 -0.46 -0.11
C PHE A 25 7.50 -1.83 -0.25
N ALA A 26 6.70 -2.03 -1.30
CA ALA A 26 6.10 -3.32 -1.62
C ALA A 26 5.92 -3.49 -3.14
N ASP A 27 6.00 -4.75 -3.58
CA ASP A 27 5.79 -5.14 -4.98
C ASP A 27 4.77 -6.28 -5.11
N GLY A 28 4.46 -6.61 -6.37
CA GLY A 28 3.61 -7.75 -6.68
C GLY A 28 2.12 -7.46 -6.47
N LEU A 29 1.75 -6.19 -6.39
CA LEU A 29 0.37 -5.74 -6.17
C LEU A 29 -0.41 -5.79 -7.48
N LEU A 30 -1.70 -6.07 -7.37
CA LEU A 30 -2.65 -6.17 -8.48
C LEU A 30 -3.59 -4.97 -8.48
N ILE A 31 -3.25 -3.91 -9.24
CA ILE A 31 -4.08 -2.70 -9.37
C ILE A 31 -4.37 -2.09 -7.99
N PRO A 32 -3.35 -1.64 -7.24
CA PRO A 32 -3.56 -0.94 -5.97
C PRO A 32 -4.19 0.43 -6.23
N THR A 33 -5.40 0.64 -5.71
CA THR A 33 -6.20 1.87 -5.97
C THR A 33 -6.54 2.65 -4.72
N GLY A 34 -6.37 2.06 -3.54
CA GLY A 34 -6.57 2.70 -2.25
C GLY A 34 -5.39 2.39 -1.33
N MET A 35 -4.97 3.39 -0.57
CA MET A 35 -3.94 3.23 0.46
C MET A 35 -4.25 4.11 1.66
N GLU A 36 -3.94 3.64 2.86
CA GLU A 36 -3.88 4.46 4.06
C GLU A 36 -2.75 3.99 4.97
N VAL A 37 -2.04 4.94 5.59
CA VAL A 37 -0.95 4.65 6.52
C VAL A 37 -1.54 4.60 7.93
N GLY A 38 -1.39 3.45 8.60
CA GLY A 38 -1.75 3.25 10.01
C GLY A 38 -0.54 3.34 10.95
N PRO A 39 -0.76 3.14 12.26
CA PRO A 39 0.29 3.27 13.28
C PRO A 39 1.47 2.31 13.09
N ASP A 40 1.22 1.08 12.65
CA ASP A 40 2.23 0.03 12.48
C ASP A 40 2.18 -0.67 11.11
N ARG A 41 1.22 -0.30 10.25
CA ARG A 41 0.92 -0.98 8.99
C ARG A 41 0.45 0.00 7.91
N VAL A 42 0.65 -0.36 6.65
CA VAL A 42 0.04 0.29 5.49
C VAL A 42 -1.09 -0.60 4.97
N TYR A 43 -2.27 -0.02 4.78
CA TYR A 43 -3.45 -0.71 4.28
C TYR A 43 -3.53 -0.47 2.77
N ILE A 44 -3.66 -1.53 1.97
CA ILE A 44 -3.68 -1.45 0.51
C ILE A 44 -4.93 -2.14 -0.03
N GLY A 45 -5.78 -1.36 -0.69
CA GLY A 45 -6.91 -1.85 -1.46
C GLY A 45 -6.43 -2.17 -2.87
N GLN A 46 -6.53 -3.43 -3.26
CA GLN A 46 -6.11 -3.91 -4.58
C GLN A 46 -7.13 -4.92 -5.11
N GLY A 47 -7.53 -4.82 -6.37
CA GLY A 47 -8.50 -5.74 -6.97
C GLY A 47 -9.65 -6.13 -6.00
N PRO A 48 -9.85 -7.43 -5.69
CA PRO A 48 -10.89 -7.89 -4.78
C PRO A 48 -10.48 -7.96 -3.28
N GLU A 49 -9.34 -7.40 -2.91
CA GLU A 49 -8.66 -7.62 -1.62
C GLU A 49 -8.30 -6.29 -0.90
N LEU A 50 -8.30 -6.35 0.43
CA LEU A 50 -7.65 -5.36 1.30
C LEU A 50 -6.49 -6.06 2.01
N LEU A 51 -5.28 -5.60 1.77
CA LEU A 51 -4.06 -6.10 2.40
C LEU A 51 -3.60 -5.18 3.53
N THR A 52 -2.86 -5.73 4.48
CA THR A 52 -1.96 -4.97 5.35
C THR A 52 -0.51 -5.31 5.04
N LEU A 53 0.34 -4.30 5.09
CA LEU A 53 1.78 -4.40 4.88
C LEU A 53 2.50 -3.80 6.09
N ARG A 54 3.57 -4.44 6.56
CA ARG A 54 4.32 -3.97 7.73
C ARG A 54 5.81 -4.01 7.47
N ASP A 55 6.50 -2.92 7.81
CA ASP A 55 7.96 -2.88 7.94
C ASP A 55 8.29 -3.07 9.42
N ASN A 56 8.92 -4.19 9.77
CA ASN A 56 9.26 -4.55 11.14
C ASN A 56 10.63 -4.03 11.57
N ASN A 57 11.50 -3.72 10.60
CA ASN A 57 12.90 -3.45 10.84
C ASN A 57 13.30 -1.97 10.56
N GLY A 58 12.39 -1.19 9.99
CA GLY A 58 12.54 0.24 9.74
C GLY A 58 13.38 0.57 8.50
N ASP A 59 13.65 -0.39 7.61
CA ASP A 59 14.44 -0.16 6.41
C ASP A 59 13.63 0.44 5.23
N GLY A 60 12.33 0.61 5.39
CA GLY A 60 11.45 1.12 4.35
C GLY A 60 11.02 0.08 3.31
N VAL A 61 11.05 -1.21 3.68
CA VAL A 61 10.47 -2.32 2.91
C VAL A 61 9.49 -3.09 3.79
N ALA A 62 8.34 -3.46 3.23
CA ALA A 62 7.39 -4.32 3.91
C ALA A 62 7.96 -5.74 4.08
N ASP A 63 8.11 -6.16 5.33
CA ASP A 63 8.49 -7.52 5.74
C ASP A 63 7.29 -8.46 5.79
N GLU A 64 6.13 -7.95 6.22
CA GLU A 64 4.88 -8.73 6.31
C GLU A 64 3.85 -8.23 5.29
N ARG A 65 3.09 -9.19 4.78
CA ARG A 65 1.92 -8.96 3.92
C ARG A 65 0.82 -9.92 4.32
N GLU A 66 -0.32 -9.39 4.72
CA GLU A 66 -1.47 -10.17 5.16
C GLU A 66 -2.74 -9.74 4.44
N LEU A 67 -3.57 -10.72 4.06
CA LEU A 67 -4.90 -10.47 3.55
C LEU A 67 -5.84 -10.16 4.72
N LEU A 68 -6.33 -8.93 4.80
CA LEU A 68 -7.24 -8.50 5.86
C LEU A 68 -8.71 -8.80 5.50
N LEU A 69 -9.13 -8.41 4.29
CA LEU A 69 -10.47 -8.68 3.77
C LEU A 69 -10.40 -9.07 2.30
N SER A 70 -11.37 -9.87 1.84
CA SER A 70 -11.52 -10.25 0.45
C SER A 70 -12.99 -10.36 0.06
N GLY A 71 -13.24 -10.52 -1.24
CA GLY A 71 -14.59 -10.70 -1.79
C GLY A 71 -15.19 -9.43 -2.37
N PHE A 72 -14.41 -8.37 -2.51
CA PHE A 72 -14.83 -7.19 -3.28
C PHE A 72 -14.95 -7.55 -4.77
N GLY A 73 -15.88 -6.90 -5.48
CA GLY A 73 -16.08 -7.13 -6.90
C GLY A 73 -14.88 -6.68 -7.74
N ASN A 74 -14.57 -7.42 -8.81
CA ASN A 74 -13.48 -7.12 -9.74
C ASN A 74 -13.94 -7.11 -11.22
N GLY A 75 -15.23 -6.92 -11.45
CA GLY A 75 -15.83 -6.93 -12.80
C GLY A 75 -15.43 -5.74 -13.67
N ASP A 76 -14.97 -4.64 -13.05
CA ASP A 76 -14.43 -3.45 -13.70
C ASP A 76 -13.19 -2.99 -12.92
N THR A 77 -12.04 -2.88 -13.59
CA THR A 77 -10.77 -2.53 -12.96
C THR A 77 -10.70 -1.09 -12.44
N HIS A 78 -11.69 -0.25 -12.79
CA HIS A 78 -11.76 1.15 -12.32
C HIS A 78 -12.71 1.32 -11.12
N GLN A 79 -13.52 0.31 -10.80
CA GLN A 79 -14.49 0.35 -9.71
C GLN A 79 -14.03 -0.49 -8.53
N THR A 80 -12.98 -0.01 -7.86
CA THR A 80 -12.30 -0.72 -6.79
C THR A 80 -12.33 0.07 -5.48
N SER A 81 -12.09 -0.61 -4.37
CA SER A 81 -11.93 0.00 -3.05
C SER A 81 -10.83 1.07 -3.08
N ASN A 82 -11.18 2.29 -2.68
CA ASN A 82 -10.30 3.45 -2.67
C ASN A 82 -10.72 4.43 -1.56
N SER A 83 -9.96 5.53 -1.41
CA SER A 83 -10.28 6.64 -0.50
C SER A 83 -10.45 6.20 0.96
N PHE A 84 -9.54 5.37 1.46
CA PHE A 84 -9.52 4.99 2.87
C PHE A 84 -9.15 6.19 3.74
N VAL A 85 -9.70 6.20 4.95
CA VAL A 85 -9.44 7.26 5.93
C VAL A 85 -9.64 6.70 7.34
N TRP A 86 -8.79 7.11 8.27
CA TRP A 86 -9.01 6.85 9.69
C TRP A 86 -10.08 7.77 10.25
N SER A 87 -10.96 7.23 11.09
CA SER A 87 -11.78 8.09 11.95
C SER A 87 -10.91 8.67 13.08
N PRO A 88 -11.20 9.90 13.54
CA PRO A 88 -10.63 10.46 14.76
C PRO A 88 -10.79 9.56 16.00
#